data_AF-A0ABD6D200-F1
#
_entry.id   AF-A0ABD6D200-F1
#
_cell.length_a   1.000
_cell.length_b   1.000
_cell.length_c   1.000
_cell.angle_alpha   90.00
_cell.angle_beta   90.00
_cell.angle_gamma   90.00
#
_symmetry.space_group_name_H-M   'P 1'
#
loop_
_entity.id
_entity.type
_entity.pdbx_description
1 polymer ?
#
loop_
_entity_poly.entity_id
_entity_poly.type
_entity_poly.pdbx_seq_one_letter_code
_entity_poly.pdbx_strand_id
1 'polypeptide(L)'
;MPTDASHADRAKMLLEAPERFEELAEDYEDSVQFYEKTARKVPSIDDSFVALIEYHQIFINRGPTEYVYYQLNRNTARSIKNMLLGDSKSGKVYRIHTLADAQQRVTAYQDLGMDDSALSLNRVVKTTLEEIYYDDAHRGHAYSLLNTFLADTTDVDREVVELVARARLVEKIQNTTTADQRSLAFDAYLDQVPNPLPGEELSGEELRATAQQKEYDNSERFDYHEAALHQDGTLDALFEYLYARSRDVAERYRHRNREEPSAAELGLGRRQLDILQEIDHDWEKERESYIRGYNHLLRAQENSGFSWHSEQEPEKDISSNFAKAAEEYIQAADVIEEWHSERNIKYVSKAFRHAANATDTWGAKRDLHDNAIVLLIAESQQREAGLDAIELSRARHEFWKEVAEAYLALENKDPDRAHNIARNAKDRLSDLPMYESPPYHLKRALLLAGGRLIEEEENYADAADHYASFNAPDDAVELRQTLAQIKAKVTADNPDKALELARSEFDDESLITTTLRVLADAEIESVRSHGTLPSELLRDDTAIEETLQLLITLYISTNELDSRLKDHLRIVFFDL
;
A
#
# COMPACT_ATOMS: atom_id res chain seq x y z
N MET A 1 -26.42 42.12 -13.55
CA MET A 1 -26.62 42.59 -12.15
C MET A 1 -26.08 41.49 -11.26
N PRO A 2 -25.21 41.77 -10.26
CA PRO A 2 -24.74 40.71 -9.38
C PRO A 2 -25.93 40.22 -8.58
N THR A 3 -26.25 38.93 -8.68
CA THR A 3 -27.35 38.33 -7.93
C THR A 3 -26.83 37.93 -6.56
N ASP A 4 -27.42 38.47 -5.48
CA ASP A 4 -27.22 38.04 -4.07
C ASP A 4 -27.68 36.57 -3.82
N ALA A 5 -27.81 35.77 -4.86
CA ALA A 5 -28.20 34.37 -4.82
C ALA A 5 -27.09 33.54 -4.17
N SER A 6 -27.46 32.77 -3.15
CA SER A 6 -26.54 31.84 -2.49
C SER A 6 -26.08 30.74 -3.45
N HIS A 7 -25.03 30.00 -3.08
CA HIS A 7 -24.60 28.83 -3.86
C HIS A 7 -25.73 27.79 -4.05
N ALA A 8 -26.63 27.67 -3.07
CA ALA A 8 -27.77 26.78 -3.18
C ALA A 8 -28.83 27.33 -4.16
N ASP A 9 -29.12 28.64 -4.11
CA ASP A 9 -30.05 29.28 -5.04
C ASP A 9 -29.56 29.16 -6.48
N ARG A 10 -28.25 29.33 -6.72
CA ARG A 10 -27.64 29.19 -8.04
C ARG A 10 -27.67 27.76 -8.56
N ALA A 11 -27.38 26.78 -7.70
CA ALA A 11 -27.51 25.37 -8.07
C ALA A 11 -28.95 25.02 -8.46
N LYS A 12 -29.94 25.55 -7.72
CA LYS A 12 -31.36 25.38 -8.03
C LYS A 12 -31.73 26.04 -9.37
N MET A 13 -31.33 27.29 -9.58
CA MET A 13 -31.58 27.99 -10.85
C MET A 13 -30.95 27.25 -12.05
N LEU A 14 -29.80 26.62 -11.85
CA LEU A 14 -29.13 25.86 -12.90
C LEU A 14 -29.86 24.56 -13.25
N LEU A 15 -30.42 23.85 -12.25
CA LEU A 15 -31.28 22.69 -12.49
C LEU A 15 -32.56 23.07 -13.23
N GLU A 16 -33.16 24.22 -12.91
CA GLU A 16 -34.39 24.70 -13.57
C GLU A 16 -34.15 25.25 -14.99
N ALA A 17 -32.99 25.86 -15.24
CA ALA A 17 -32.65 26.53 -16.50
C ALA A 17 -31.14 26.36 -16.84
N PRO A 18 -30.73 25.19 -17.38
CA PRO A 18 -29.33 24.89 -17.69
C PRO A 18 -28.65 25.87 -18.66
N GLU A 19 -29.42 26.53 -19.52
CA GLU A 19 -28.95 27.56 -20.45
C GLU A 19 -28.45 28.85 -19.79
N ARG A 20 -28.67 29.01 -18.49
CA ARG A 20 -28.16 30.15 -17.70
C ARG A 20 -26.78 29.88 -17.10
N PHE A 21 -26.10 28.81 -17.52
CA PHE A 21 -24.80 28.42 -16.98
C PHE A 21 -23.79 29.57 -17.00
N GLU A 22 -23.60 30.22 -18.15
CA GLU A 22 -22.62 31.29 -18.32
C GLU A 22 -22.95 32.49 -17.43
N GLU A 23 -24.22 32.90 -17.40
CA GLU A 23 -24.71 33.99 -16.53
C GLU A 23 -24.44 33.71 -15.04
N LEU A 24 -24.65 32.47 -14.59
CA LEU A 24 -24.51 32.11 -13.18
C LEU A 24 -23.06 31.88 -12.76
N ALA A 25 -22.19 31.48 -13.71
CA ALA A 25 -20.78 31.24 -13.49
C ALA A 25 -19.94 32.53 -13.46
N GLU A 26 -20.41 33.62 -14.09
CA GLU A 26 -19.71 34.93 -14.15
C GLU A 26 -19.31 35.51 -12.78
N ASP A 27 -20.04 35.16 -11.71
CA ASP A 27 -19.74 35.63 -10.35
C ASP A 27 -18.67 34.81 -9.61
N TYR A 28 -18.06 33.82 -10.28
CA TYR A 28 -16.98 32.99 -9.76
C TYR A 28 -15.68 33.23 -10.54
N GLU A 29 -14.57 32.87 -9.92
CA GLU A 29 -13.23 33.02 -10.54
C GLU A 29 -13.10 32.19 -11.81
N ASP A 30 -13.65 30.97 -11.80
CA ASP A 30 -13.78 30.09 -12.95
C ASP A 30 -14.94 29.09 -12.76
N SER A 31 -15.22 28.32 -13.82
CA SER A 31 -16.24 27.28 -13.83
C SER A 31 -15.94 26.11 -12.88
N VAL A 32 -14.67 25.91 -12.50
CA VAL A 32 -14.25 24.85 -11.55
C VAL A 32 -14.68 25.23 -10.14
N GLN A 33 -14.35 26.44 -9.71
CA GLN A 33 -14.76 26.99 -8.43
C GLN A 33 -16.29 27.08 -8.33
N PHE A 34 -16.97 27.40 -9.45
CA PHE A 34 -18.43 27.37 -9.51
C PHE A 34 -18.96 25.95 -9.21
N TYR A 35 -18.44 24.93 -9.92
CA TYR A 35 -18.82 23.54 -9.71
C TYR A 35 -18.62 23.09 -8.25
N GLU A 36 -17.44 23.32 -7.68
CA GLU A 36 -17.11 22.86 -6.32
C GLU A 36 -18.01 23.47 -5.24
N LYS A 37 -18.31 24.77 -5.35
CA LYS A 37 -19.12 25.50 -4.37
C LYS A 37 -20.60 25.11 -4.45
N THR A 38 -21.08 24.73 -5.62
CA THR A 38 -22.51 24.50 -5.88
C THR A 38 -22.92 23.03 -5.89
N ALA A 39 -22.09 22.11 -6.42
CA ALA A 39 -22.39 20.67 -6.42
C ALA A 39 -22.63 20.13 -5.00
N ARG A 40 -21.87 20.63 -4.01
CA ARG A 40 -22.04 20.26 -2.59
C ARG A 40 -23.36 20.73 -1.97
N LYS A 41 -24.12 21.59 -2.66
CA LYS A 41 -25.40 22.15 -2.18
C LYS A 41 -26.62 21.44 -2.77
N VAL A 42 -26.46 20.66 -3.83
CA VAL A 42 -27.56 19.89 -4.45
C VAL A 42 -28.35 19.05 -3.43
N PRO A 43 -27.72 18.32 -2.48
CA PRO A 43 -28.46 17.55 -1.47
C PRO A 43 -29.31 18.38 -0.50
N SER A 44 -29.09 19.69 -0.42
CA SER A 44 -29.91 20.59 0.42
C SER A 44 -31.07 21.24 -0.34
N ILE A 45 -31.13 21.04 -1.65
CA ILE A 45 -32.11 21.64 -2.56
C ILE A 45 -33.10 20.59 -3.02
N ASP A 46 -32.60 19.42 -3.37
CA ASP A 46 -33.37 18.31 -3.93
C ASP A 46 -32.89 16.98 -3.34
N ASP A 47 -33.83 16.18 -2.84
CA ASP A 47 -33.60 14.86 -2.27
C ASP A 47 -33.63 13.74 -3.33
N SER A 48 -33.93 14.08 -4.59
CA SER A 48 -33.80 13.18 -5.73
C SER A 48 -32.36 13.05 -6.20
N PHE A 49 -31.87 11.82 -6.25
CA PHE A 49 -30.58 11.51 -6.86
C PHE A 49 -30.54 11.85 -8.35
N VAL A 50 -31.69 11.85 -9.04
CA VAL A 50 -31.76 12.25 -10.46
C VAL A 50 -31.30 13.69 -10.64
N ALA A 51 -31.70 14.59 -9.74
CA ALA A 51 -31.26 15.98 -9.77
C ALA A 51 -29.73 16.09 -9.60
N LEU A 52 -29.10 15.22 -8.81
CA LEU A 52 -27.64 15.17 -8.68
C LEU A 52 -26.97 14.76 -10.00
N ILE A 53 -27.48 13.74 -10.68
CA ILE A 53 -26.96 13.29 -11.98
C ILE A 53 -27.18 14.36 -13.05
N GLU A 54 -28.36 14.95 -13.13
CA GLU A 54 -28.64 16.08 -14.02
C GLU A 54 -27.69 17.25 -13.76
N TYR A 55 -27.39 17.54 -12.49
CA TYR A 55 -26.43 18.57 -12.13
C TYR A 55 -25.04 18.30 -12.72
N HIS A 56 -24.52 17.09 -12.56
CA HIS A 56 -23.24 16.70 -13.15
C HIS A 56 -23.28 16.79 -14.68
N GLN A 57 -24.37 16.33 -15.31
CA GLN A 57 -24.54 16.40 -16.76
C GLN A 57 -24.50 17.83 -17.30
N ILE A 58 -25.07 18.81 -16.57
CA ILE A 58 -25.02 20.22 -16.96
C ILE A 58 -23.57 20.71 -17.03
N PHE A 59 -22.76 20.42 -16.00
CA PHE A 59 -21.35 20.83 -15.99
C PHE A 59 -20.49 20.04 -16.97
N ILE A 60 -20.82 18.78 -17.26
CA ILE A 60 -20.17 18.00 -18.33
C ILE A 60 -20.44 18.64 -19.70
N ASN A 61 -21.65 19.12 -19.95
CA ASN A 61 -22.05 19.67 -21.25
C ASN A 61 -21.65 21.12 -21.46
N ARG A 62 -21.58 21.93 -20.39
CA ARG A 62 -21.42 23.39 -20.48
C ARG A 62 -20.25 23.96 -19.67
N GLY A 63 -19.70 23.15 -18.77
CA GLY A 63 -18.72 23.59 -17.77
C GLY A 63 -17.34 22.96 -17.96
N PRO A 64 -16.57 22.75 -16.86
CA PRO A 64 -15.22 22.23 -16.91
C PRO A 64 -15.25 20.69 -17.02
N THR A 65 -15.63 20.17 -18.19
CA THR A 65 -15.88 18.75 -18.45
C THR A 65 -14.79 17.81 -17.91
N GLU A 66 -13.53 18.06 -18.24
CA GLU A 66 -12.40 17.23 -17.81
C GLU A 66 -12.25 17.21 -16.28
N TYR A 67 -12.47 18.35 -15.64
CA TYR A 67 -12.42 18.46 -14.17
C TYR A 67 -13.55 17.68 -13.50
N VAL A 68 -14.76 17.73 -14.08
CA VAL A 68 -15.91 16.98 -13.56
C VAL A 68 -15.66 15.48 -13.68
N TYR A 69 -15.18 15.00 -14.82
CA TYR A 69 -14.82 13.59 -14.98
C TYR A 69 -13.71 13.17 -14.02
N TYR A 70 -12.67 14.00 -13.84
CA TYR A 70 -11.62 13.75 -12.85
C TYR A 70 -12.21 13.58 -11.44
N GLN A 71 -13.10 14.49 -11.03
CA GLN A 71 -13.75 14.43 -9.72
C GLN A 71 -14.68 13.21 -9.56
N LEU A 72 -15.44 12.87 -10.60
CA LEU A 72 -16.33 11.72 -10.58
C LEU A 72 -15.55 10.40 -10.53
N ASN A 73 -14.52 10.25 -11.36
CA ASN A 73 -13.67 9.05 -11.38
C ASN A 73 -12.98 8.82 -10.02
N ARG A 74 -12.59 9.89 -9.33
CA ARG A 74 -11.93 9.79 -8.02
C ARG A 74 -12.89 9.46 -6.88
N ASN A 75 -14.14 9.91 -6.93
CA ASN A 75 -15.01 9.94 -5.74
C ASN A 75 -16.28 9.09 -5.82
N THR A 76 -16.67 8.60 -6.99
CA THR A 76 -18.01 8.01 -7.16
C THR A 76 -18.22 6.73 -6.37
N ALA A 77 -17.25 5.79 -6.39
CA ALA A 77 -17.35 4.56 -5.60
C ALA A 77 -17.52 4.86 -4.10
N ARG A 78 -16.73 5.80 -3.57
CA ARG A 78 -16.85 6.31 -2.19
C ARG A 78 -18.19 6.99 -1.92
N SER A 79 -18.70 7.74 -2.89
CA SER A 79 -20.01 8.40 -2.78
C SER A 79 -21.14 7.38 -2.66
N ILE A 80 -21.17 6.37 -3.54
CA ILE A 80 -22.17 5.29 -3.50
C ILE A 80 -22.03 4.46 -2.22
N LYS A 81 -20.81 4.13 -1.80
CA LYS A 81 -20.53 3.52 -0.49
C LYS A 81 -21.16 4.33 0.65
N ASN A 82 -20.94 5.65 0.66
CA ASN A 82 -21.51 6.53 1.69
C ASN A 82 -23.05 6.60 1.63
N MET A 83 -23.66 6.38 0.46
CA MET A 83 -25.12 6.27 0.31
C MET A 83 -25.65 4.92 0.83
N LEU A 84 -24.89 3.84 0.66
CA LEU A 84 -25.17 2.50 1.22
C LEU A 84 -25.00 2.45 2.75
N LEU A 85 -23.99 3.14 3.30
CA LEU A 85 -23.72 3.13 4.76
C LEU A 85 -24.39 4.27 5.51
N GLY A 86 -24.54 5.43 4.88
CA GLY A 86 -25.31 6.57 5.41
C GLY A 86 -24.45 7.52 6.22
N ASP A 87 -23.14 7.49 5.98
CA ASP A 87 -22.15 8.14 6.84
C ASP A 87 -21.95 9.62 6.50
N SER A 88 -22.34 10.04 5.29
CA SER A 88 -22.23 11.44 4.86
C SER A 88 -23.60 12.13 4.83
N LYS A 89 -23.61 13.46 4.89
CA LYS A 89 -24.85 14.24 4.74
C LYS A 89 -25.57 13.91 3.43
N SER A 90 -24.84 13.86 2.32
CA SER A 90 -25.38 13.48 1.01
C SER A 90 -25.81 12.01 0.98
N GLY A 91 -25.07 11.11 1.63
CA GLY A 91 -25.40 9.70 1.72
C GLY A 91 -26.67 9.40 2.52
N LYS A 92 -27.02 10.28 3.47
CA LYS A 92 -28.31 10.23 4.20
C LYS A 92 -29.48 10.72 3.35
N VAL A 93 -29.25 11.72 2.50
CA VAL A 93 -30.28 12.26 1.60
C VAL A 93 -30.56 11.27 0.47
N TYR A 94 -29.52 10.80 -0.21
CA TYR A 94 -29.61 9.87 -1.34
C TYR A 94 -29.42 8.42 -0.91
N ARG A 95 -30.07 8.02 0.17
CA ARG A 95 -29.90 6.69 0.79
C ARG A 95 -30.14 5.58 -0.23
N ILE A 96 -29.25 4.58 -0.23
CA ILE A 96 -29.39 3.33 -0.99
C ILE A 96 -29.68 2.22 0.02
N HIS A 97 -30.66 1.39 -0.29
CA HIS A 97 -31.05 0.30 0.59
C HIS A 97 -30.66 -1.07 0.03
N THR A 98 -30.73 -1.27 -1.28
CA THR A 98 -30.50 -2.58 -1.91
C THR A 98 -29.34 -2.57 -2.90
N LEU A 99 -28.87 -3.76 -3.31
CA LEU A 99 -27.88 -3.88 -4.38
C LEU A 99 -28.46 -3.46 -5.73
N ALA A 100 -29.74 -3.70 -5.98
CA ALA A 100 -30.43 -3.21 -7.18
C ALA A 100 -30.40 -1.67 -7.25
N ASP A 101 -30.69 -0.98 -6.14
CA ASP A 101 -30.58 0.48 -6.06
C ASP A 101 -29.14 0.95 -6.32
N ALA A 102 -28.15 0.25 -5.74
CA ALA A 102 -26.73 0.56 -5.94
C ALA A 102 -26.31 0.37 -7.41
N GLN A 103 -26.77 -0.69 -8.07
CA GLN A 103 -26.54 -0.93 -9.49
C GLN A 103 -27.12 0.21 -10.33
N GLN A 104 -28.35 0.66 -10.03
CA GLN A 104 -28.94 1.81 -10.71
C GLN A 104 -28.11 3.08 -10.53
N ARG A 105 -27.52 3.31 -9.34
CA ARG A 105 -26.62 4.46 -9.14
C ARG A 105 -25.35 4.33 -9.97
N VAL A 106 -24.74 3.14 -10.01
CA VAL A 106 -23.56 2.86 -10.83
C VAL A 106 -23.87 3.14 -12.30
N THR A 107 -24.96 2.59 -12.83
CA THR A 107 -25.39 2.80 -14.22
C THR A 107 -25.65 4.27 -14.52
N ALA A 108 -26.32 5.01 -13.63
CA ALA A 108 -26.58 6.43 -13.85
C ALA A 108 -25.30 7.28 -13.90
N TYR A 109 -24.25 6.90 -13.17
CA TYR A 109 -22.94 7.54 -13.28
C TYR A 109 -22.18 7.10 -14.53
N GLN A 110 -22.27 5.83 -14.94
CA GLN A 110 -21.71 5.33 -16.20
C GLN A 110 -22.34 6.03 -17.41
N ASP A 111 -23.65 6.27 -17.39
CA ASP A 111 -24.41 6.99 -18.43
C ASP A 111 -23.93 8.45 -18.61
N LEU A 112 -23.26 9.03 -17.62
CA LEU A 112 -22.59 10.34 -17.75
C LEU A 112 -21.31 10.28 -18.59
N GLY A 113 -20.87 9.10 -19.04
CA GLY A 113 -19.62 8.88 -19.77
C GLY A 113 -18.44 8.50 -18.87
N MET A 114 -18.68 8.02 -17.65
CA MET A 114 -17.62 7.47 -16.81
C MET A 114 -17.10 6.14 -17.36
N ASP A 115 -15.82 5.86 -17.14
CA ASP A 115 -15.19 4.61 -17.56
C ASP A 115 -15.70 3.43 -16.73
N ASP A 116 -16.23 2.40 -17.39
CA ASP A 116 -16.72 1.16 -16.76
C ASP A 116 -15.63 0.44 -15.96
N SER A 117 -14.35 0.62 -16.33
CA SER A 117 -13.22 0.08 -15.57
C SER A 117 -12.93 0.87 -14.29
N ALA A 118 -13.34 2.15 -14.23
CA ALA A 118 -13.16 3.00 -13.06
C ALA A 118 -14.29 2.79 -12.02
N LEU A 119 -15.50 2.48 -12.48
CA LEU A 119 -16.69 2.32 -11.64
C LEU A 119 -17.48 1.06 -11.99
N SER A 120 -17.53 0.12 -11.05
CA SER A 120 -18.39 -1.07 -11.10
C SER A 120 -19.07 -1.30 -9.75
N LEU A 121 -20.19 -2.03 -9.74
CA LEU A 121 -20.85 -2.39 -8.49
C LEU A 121 -19.97 -3.31 -7.63
N ASN A 122 -19.20 -4.21 -8.24
CA ASN A 122 -18.25 -5.06 -7.52
C ASN A 122 -17.26 -4.21 -6.70
N ARG A 123 -16.71 -3.15 -7.31
CA ARG A 123 -15.83 -2.19 -6.63
C ARG A 123 -16.52 -1.48 -5.47
N VAL A 124 -17.75 -0.97 -5.68
CA VAL A 124 -18.55 -0.32 -4.63
C VAL A 124 -18.79 -1.27 -3.45
N VAL A 125 -19.15 -2.52 -3.72
CA VAL A 125 -19.40 -3.54 -2.69
C VAL A 125 -18.14 -3.89 -1.92
N LYS A 126 -17.01 -4.10 -2.60
CA LYS A 126 -15.71 -4.32 -1.93
C LYS A 126 -15.35 -3.13 -1.04
N THR A 127 -15.47 -1.89 -1.54
CA THR A 127 -15.25 -0.67 -0.74
C THR A 127 -16.15 -0.63 0.51
N THR A 128 -17.41 -1.05 0.36
CA THR A 128 -18.40 -1.05 1.45
C THR A 128 -18.09 -2.13 2.49
N LEU A 129 -17.70 -3.33 2.05
CA LEU A 129 -17.28 -4.42 2.94
C LEU A 129 -16.00 -4.08 3.69
N GLU A 130 -15.05 -3.44 3.02
CA GLU A 130 -13.83 -2.91 3.67
C GLU A 130 -14.21 -1.96 4.82
N GLU A 131 -15.12 -1.00 4.60
CA GLU A 131 -15.56 -0.11 5.69
C GLU A 131 -16.24 -0.90 6.82
N ILE A 132 -17.13 -1.83 6.50
CA ILE A 132 -17.85 -2.63 7.51
C ILE A 132 -16.89 -3.42 8.42
N TYR A 133 -15.77 -3.90 7.86
CA TYR A 133 -14.82 -4.73 8.60
C TYR A 133 -13.76 -3.93 9.34
N TYR A 134 -13.31 -2.82 8.76
CA TYR A 134 -12.19 -2.02 9.26
C TYR A 134 -12.62 -0.77 10.05
N ASP A 135 -13.87 -0.31 9.93
CA ASP A 135 -14.45 0.72 10.78
C ASP A 135 -15.29 0.11 11.91
N ASP A 136 -14.94 0.43 13.15
CA ASP A 136 -15.67 -0.02 14.35
C ASP A 136 -17.13 0.49 14.38
N ALA A 137 -17.45 1.58 13.67
CA ALA A 137 -18.79 2.17 13.63
C ALA A 137 -19.85 1.24 13.02
N HIS A 138 -19.48 0.41 12.04
CA HIS A 138 -20.42 -0.45 11.32
C HIS A 138 -20.35 -1.92 11.73
N ARG A 139 -19.25 -2.34 12.37
CA ARG A 139 -19.00 -3.74 12.74
C ARG A 139 -20.16 -4.36 13.53
N GLY A 140 -20.77 -3.62 14.45
CA GLY A 140 -21.90 -4.10 15.28
C GLY A 140 -23.24 -4.28 14.53
N HIS A 141 -23.34 -3.77 13.30
CA HIS A 141 -24.56 -3.80 12.48
C HIS A 141 -24.36 -4.46 11.11
N ALA A 142 -23.20 -5.09 10.88
CA ALA A 142 -22.80 -5.70 9.62
C ALA A 142 -23.90 -6.62 9.03
N TYR A 143 -24.41 -7.58 9.82
CA TYR A 143 -25.48 -8.47 9.37
C TYR A 143 -26.73 -7.70 8.89
N SER A 144 -27.17 -6.67 9.62
CA SER A 144 -28.37 -5.91 9.25
C SER A 144 -28.17 -5.12 7.95
N LEU A 145 -26.98 -4.54 7.76
CA LEU A 145 -26.64 -3.82 6.53
C LEU A 145 -26.65 -4.78 5.34
N LEU A 146 -25.90 -5.88 5.43
CA LEU A 146 -25.79 -6.87 4.37
C LEU A 146 -27.13 -7.54 4.03
N ASN A 147 -27.96 -7.81 5.04
CA ASN A 147 -29.31 -8.31 4.84
C ASN A 147 -30.21 -7.31 4.10
N THR A 148 -30.05 -6.01 4.38
CA THR A 148 -30.81 -4.95 3.69
C THR A 148 -30.35 -4.82 2.24
N PHE A 149 -29.04 -4.88 1.98
CA PHE A 149 -28.48 -4.85 0.64
C PHE A 149 -29.04 -5.97 -0.24
N LEU A 150 -29.21 -7.18 0.31
CA LEU A 150 -29.71 -8.34 -0.41
C LEU A 150 -31.24 -8.41 -0.55
N ALA A 151 -31.99 -7.43 -0.03
CA ALA A 151 -33.45 -7.43 -0.10
C ALA A 151 -33.99 -7.31 -1.54
N ASP A 152 -33.19 -6.72 -2.44
CA ASP A 152 -33.45 -6.71 -3.88
C ASP A 152 -32.11 -6.80 -4.63
N THR A 153 -32.01 -7.81 -5.51
CA THR A 153 -30.84 -8.12 -6.33
C THR A 153 -31.19 -8.21 -7.81
N THR A 154 -32.30 -7.60 -8.23
CA THR A 154 -32.73 -7.56 -9.64
C THR A 154 -31.67 -6.87 -10.50
N ASP A 155 -31.33 -7.46 -11.64
CA ASP A 155 -30.32 -6.96 -12.59
C ASP A 155 -28.90 -6.76 -11.99
N VAL A 156 -28.59 -7.46 -10.90
CA VAL A 156 -27.27 -7.45 -10.26
C VAL A 156 -26.47 -8.69 -10.68
N ASP A 157 -25.19 -8.50 -10.99
CA ASP A 157 -24.26 -9.59 -11.29
C ASP A 157 -24.20 -10.63 -10.16
N ARG A 158 -24.30 -11.92 -10.52
CA ARG A 158 -24.31 -13.04 -9.56
C ARG A 158 -23.13 -12.99 -8.60
N GLU A 159 -21.92 -12.72 -9.09
CA GLU A 159 -20.71 -12.70 -8.25
C GLU A 159 -20.78 -11.64 -7.15
N VAL A 160 -21.42 -10.50 -7.42
CA VAL A 160 -21.65 -9.44 -6.43
C VAL A 160 -22.67 -9.90 -5.39
N VAL A 161 -23.77 -10.53 -5.83
CA VAL A 161 -24.77 -11.10 -4.93
C VAL A 161 -24.14 -12.16 -4.03
N GLU A 162 -23.37 -13.08 -4.61
CA GLU A 162 -22.64 -14.14 -3.89
C GLU A 162 -21.72 -13.54 -2.83
N LEU A 163 -20.89 -12.56 -3.18
CA LEU A 163 -19.95 -11.92 -2.26
C LEU A 163 -20.67 -11.33 -1.03
N VAL A 164 -21.77 -10.60 -1.24
CA VAL A 164 -22.55 -9.99 -0.15
C VAL A 164 -23.33 -11.06 0.63
N ALA A 165 -23.86 -12.09 -0.04
CA ALA A 165 -24.58 -13.18 0.60
C ALA A 165 -23.66 -14.02 1.48
N ARG A 166 -22.43 -14.31 1.03
CA ARG A 166 -21.41 -14.98 1.84
C ARG A 166 -21.00 -14.12 3.03
N ALA A 167 -20.79 -12.81 2.84
CA ALA A 167 -20.54 -11.89 3.94
C ALA A 167 -21.70 -11.92 4.97
N ARG A 168 -22.96 -11.84 4.52
CA ARG A 168 -24.14 -11.94 5.39
C ARG A 168 -24.18 -13.26 6.15
N LEU A 169 -23.89 -14.37 5.47
CA LEU A 169 -23.86 -15.72 6.04
C LEU A 169 -22.84 -15.83 7.15
N VAL A 170 -21.61 -15.37 6.92
CA VAL A 170 -20.51 -15.34 7.89
C VAL A 170 -20.92 -14.52 9.12
N GLU A 171 -21.38 -13.29 8.94
CA GLU A 171 -21.84 -12.45 10.06
C GLU A 171 -23.01 -13.10 10.84
N LYS A 172 -23.90 -13.82 10.14
CA LYS A 172 -25.00 -14.52 10.78
C LYS A 172 -24.50 -15.68 11.63
N ILE A 173 -23.68 -16.56 11.06
CA ILE A 173 -23.17 -17.77 11.73
C ILE A 173 -22.35 -17.40 12.96
N GLN A 174 -21.54 -16.34 12.89
CA GLN A 174 -20.75 -15.87 14.03
C GLN A 174 -21.62 -15.50 15.25
N ASN A 175 -22.90 -15.20 15.05
CA ASN A 175 -23.88 -14.89 16.10
C ASN A 175 -24.85 -16.05 16.41
N THR A 176 -24.58 -17.26 15.93
CA THR A 176 -25.38 -18.46 16.21
C THR A 176 -24.74 -19.35 17.28
N THR A 177 -25.57 -20.02 18.07
CA THR A 177 -25.11 -20.91 19.15
C THR A 177 -25.42 -22.40 18.89
N THR A 178 -26.28 -22.73 17.94
CA THR A 178 -26.68 -24.12 17.64
C THR A 178 -26.52 -24.47 16.16
N ALA A 179 -26.43 -25.76 15.86
CA ALA A 179 -26.38 -26.27 14.48
C ALA A 179 -27.65 -25.89 13.69
N ASP A 180 -28.84 -26.03 14.29
CA ASP A 180 -30.11 -25.66 13.63
C ASP A 180 -30.14 -24.19 13.18
N GLN A 181 -29.61 -23.28 13.99
CA GLN A 181 -29.52 -21.86 13.63
C GLN A 181 -28.57 -21.61 12.46
N ARG A 182 -27.48 -22.39 12.37
CA ARG A 182 -26.52 -22.33 11.25
C ARG A 182 -27.14 -22.89 9.98
N SER A 183 -27.87 -24.01 10.07
CA SER A 183 -28.62 -24.58 8.95
C SER A 183 -29.62 -23.57 8.39
N LEU A 184 -30.39 -22.89 9.25
CA LEU A 184 -31.30 -21.83 8.80
C LEU A 184 -30.59 -20.66 8.10
N ALA A 185 -29.40 -20.28 8.57
CA ALA A 185 -28.59 -19.24 7.93
C ALA A 185 -28.08 -19.71 6.56
N PHE A 186 -27.70 -20.99 6.45
CA PHE A 186 -27.25 -21.61 5.22
C PHE A 186 -28.37 -21.77 4.20
N ASP A 187 -29.55 -22.22 4.61
CA ASP A 187 -30.74 -22.30 3.74
C ASP A 187 -31.04 -20.92 3.13
N ALA A 188 -31.00 -19.87 3.95
CA ALA A 188 -31.18 -18.50 3.46
C ALA A 188 -30.08 -18.02 2.49
N TYR A 189 -28.87 -18.60 2.54
CA TYR A 189 -27.83 -18.37 1.54
C TYR A 189 -28.17 -19.10 0.24
N LEU A 190 -28.54 -20.38 0.29
CA LEU A 190 -28.88 -21.19 -0.87
C LEU A 190 -30.11 -20.67 -1.63
N ASP A 191 -31.09 -20.12 -0.91
CA ASP A 191 -32.27 -19.47 -1.50
C ASP A 191 -31.92 -18.16 -2.22
N GLN A 192 -30.86 -17.47 -1.78
CA GLN A 192 -30.46 -16.15 -2.30
C GLN A 192 -29.53 -16.26 -3.51
N VAL A 193 -28.59 -17.21 -3.48
CA VAL A 193 -27.53 -17.35 -4.49
C VAL A 193 -27.84 -18.53 -5.40
N PRO A 194 -28.08 -18.34 -6.71
CA PRO A 194 -28.32 -19.45 -7.61
C PRO A 194 -27.09 -20.33 -7.80
N ASN A 195 -27.31 -21.64 -8.03
CA ASN A 195 -26.26 -22.59 -8.35
C ASN A 195 -25.44 -22.11 -9.57
N PRO A 196 -24.10 -21.97 -9.46
CA PRO A 196 -23.23 -21.54 -10.57
C PRO A 196 -23.26 -22.47 -11.78
N LEU A 197 -23.49 -23.77 -11.55
CA LEU A 197 -23.45 -24.81 -12.57
C LEU A 197 -24.84 -25.47 -12.69
N PRO A 198 -25.85 -24.72 -13.22
CA PRO A 198 -27.20 -25.23 -13.32
C PRO A 198 -27.27 -26.41 -14.31
N GLY A 199 -27.86 -27.52 -13.88
CA GLY A 199 -28.03 -28.71 -14.71
C GLY A 199 -26.88 -29.71 -14.66
N GLU A 200 -25.81 -29.44 -13.90
CA GLU A 200 -24.79 -30.43 -13.61
C GLU A 200 -25.38 -31.56 -12.74
N GLU A 201 -25.26 -32.81 -13.20
CA GLU A 201 -25.85 -33.99 -12.55
C GLU A 201 -24.90 -34.69 -11.57
N LEU A 202 -23.66 -34.19 -11.43
CA LEU A 202 -22.69 -34.68 -10.48
C LEU A 202 -23.18 -34.52 -9.04
N SER A 203 -22.91 -35.51 -8.20
CA SER A 203 -23.10 -35.40 -6.76
C SER A 203 -22.17 -34.33 -6.16
N GLY A 204 -22.49 -33.81 -4.96
CA GLY A 204 -21.62 -32.83 -4.32
C GLY A 204 -20.22 -33.36 -3.99
N GLU A 205 -20.08 -34.67 -3.74
CA GLU A 205 -18.79 -35.34 -3.58
C GLU A 205 -17.97 -35.30 -4.88
N GLU A 206 -18.59 -35.64 -6.01
CA GLU A 206 -17.95 -35.59 -7.33
C GLU A 206 -17.56 -34.15 -7.71
N LEU A 207 -18.42 -33.16 -7.45
CA LEU A 207 -18.12 -31.75 -7.68
C LEU A 207 -16.92 -31.28 -6.85
N ARG A 208 -16.83 -31.67 -5.57
CA ARG A 208 -15.65 -31.39 -4.73
C ARG A 208 -14.40 -32.05 -5.27
N ALA A 209 -14.49 -33.31 -5.71
CA ALA A 209 -13.36 -34.01 -6.30
C ALA A 209 -12.89 -33.32 -7.58
N THR A 210 -13.82 -32.86 -8.44
CA THR A 210 -13.50 -32.07 -9.64
C THR A 210 -12.84 -30.74 -9.28
N ALA A 211 -13.36 -30.02 -8.27
CA ALA A 211 -12.73 -28.79 -7.80
C ALA A 211 -11.28 -29.00 -7.34
N GLN A 212 -11.02 -30.10 -6.62
CA GLN A 212 -9.68 -30.41 -6.13
C GLN A 212 -8.67 -30.71 -7.26
N GLN A 213 -9.13 -31.29 -8.37
CA GLN A 213 -8.31 -31.60 -9.54
C GLN A 213 -7.98 -30.39 -10.41
N LYS A 214 -8.75 -29.30 -10.31
CA LYS A 214 -8.48 -28.06 -11.06
C LYS A 214 -7.26 -27.33 -10.48
N GLU A 215 -6.49 -26.71 -11.37
CA GLU A 215 -5.40 -25.82 -11.00
C GLU A 215 -5.91 -24.68 -10.11
N TYR A 216 -5.05 -24.20 -9.23
CA TYR A 216 -5.44 -23.23 -8.21
C TYR A 216 -5.75 -21.84 -8.79
N ASP A 217 -5.16 -21.52 -9.92
CA ASP A 217 -5.41 -20.27 -10.64
C ASP A 217 -6.65 -20.33 -11.55
N ASN A 218 -7.28 -21.50 -11.68
CA ASN A 218 -8.54 -21.64 -12.40
C ASN A 218 -9.73 -21.13 -11.57
N SER A 219 -10.38 -20.05 -12.01
CA SER A 219 -11.52 -19.43 -11.32
C SER A 219 -12.71 -20.38 -11.17
N GLU A 220 -12.95 -21.28 -12.13
CA GLU A 220 -14.05 -22.25 -12.10
C GLU A 220 -13.94 -23.20 -10.90
N ARG A 221 -12.74 -23.39 -10.34
CA ARG A 221 -12.53 -24.20 -9.13
C ARG A 221 -13.52 -23.85 -8.02
N PHE A 222 -13.83 -22.56 -7.85
CA PHE A 222 -14.73 -22.11 -6.79
C PHE A 222 -16.20 -22.27 -7.16
N ASP A 223 -16.55 -22.20 -8.44
CA ASP A 223 -17.89 -22.53 -8.92
C ASP A 223 -18.23 -23.99 -8.63
N TYR A 224 -17.28 -24.92 -8.79
CA TYR A 224 -17.49 -26.33 -8.40
C TYR A 224 -17.65 -26.52 -6.88
N HIS A 225 -16.85 -25.81 -6.08
CA HIS A 225 -17.02 -25.84 -4.61
C HIS A 225 -18.38 -25.29 -4.17
N GLU A 226 -18.88 -24.25 -4.82
CA GLU A 226 -20.19 -23.67 -4.54
C GLU A 226 -21.34 -24.53 -5.07
N ALA A 227 -21.23 -25.08 -6.28
CA ALA A 227 -22.22 -26.02 -6.83
C ALA A 227 -22.40 -27.24 -5.92
N ALA A 228 -21.33 -27.72 -5.28
CA ALA A 228 -21.40 -28.80 -4.30
C ALA A 228 -22.29 -28.47 -3.09
N LEU A 229 -22.39 -27.19 -2.69
CA LEU A 229 -23.30 -26.75 -1.63
C LEU A 229 -24.76 -26.99 -1.99
N HIS A 230 -25.12 -26.68 -3.23
CA HIS A 230 -26.48 -26.81 -3.74
C HIS A 230 -26.90 -28.27 -3.90
N GLN A 231 -25.96 -29.19 -4.16
CA GLN A 231 -26.26 -30.62 -4.29
C GLN A 231 -26.37 -31.34 -2.95
N ASP A 232 -25.47 -31.03 -2.00
CA ASP A 232 -25.43 -31.76 -0.73
C ASP A 232 -26.29 -31.12 0.36
N GLY A 233 -26.36 -29.78 0.41
CA GLY A 233 -27.16 -29.05 1.40
C GLY A 233 -26.75 -29.28 2.87
N THR A 234 -25.53 -29.72 3.14
CA THR A 234 -25.04 -30.01 4.50
C THR A 234 -24.16 -28.90 5.07
N LEU A 235 -24.11 -28.78 6.41
CA LEU A 235 -23.19 -27.86 7.07
C LEU A 235 -21.72 -28.21 6.82
N ASP A 236 -21.39 -29.50 6.64
CA ASP A 236 -20.03 -29.93 6.33
C ASP A 236 -19.59 -29.42 4.95
N ALA A 237 -20.49 -29.47 3.96
CA ALA A 237 -20.24 -28.90 2.64
C ALA A 237 -20.04 -27.38 2.73
N LEU A 238 -20.86 -26.69 3.54
CA LEU A 238 -20.67 -25.26 3.81
C LEU A 238 -19.30 -24.96 4.42
N PHE A 239 -18.88 -25.70 5.44
CA PHE A 239 -17.62 -25.42 6.10
C PHE A 239 -16.41 -25.67 5.18
N GLU A 240 -16.45 -26.71 4.36
CA GLU A 240 -15.44 -26.95 3.32
C GLU A 240 -15.42 -25.84 2.26
N TYR A 241 -16.58 -25.30 1.87
CA TYR A 241 -16.65 -24.14 0.97
C TYR A 241 -16.05 -22.88 1.59
N LEU A 242 -16.39 -22.56 2.84
CA LEU A 242 -15.82 -21.41 3.54
C LEU A 242 -14.30 -21.56 3.69
N TYR A 243 -13.82 -22.77 3.98
CA TYR A 243 -12.39 -23.07 4.02
C TYR A 243 -11.73 -22.86 2.66
N ALA A 244 -12.33 -23.37 1.57
CA ALA A 244 -11.80 -23.22 0.22
C ALA A 244 -11.71 -21.74 -0.21
N ARG A 245 -12.74 -20.93 0.08
CA ARG A 245 -12.76 -19.49 -0.22
C ARG A 245 -11.76 -18.71 0.62
N SER A 246 -11.60 -18.99 1.91
CA SER A 246 -10.59 -18.32 2.73
C SER A 246 -9.17 -18.69 2.34
N ARG A 247 -8.96 -19.98 2.02
CA ARG A 247 -7.68 -20.49 1.53
C ARG A 247 -7.29 -19.79 0.23
N ASP A 248 -8.23 -19.58 -0.69
CA ASP A 248 -8.02 -18.81 -1.94
C ASP A 248 -7.35 -17.48 -1.66
N VAL A 249 -8.01 -16.67 -0.83
CA VAL A 249 -7.54 -15.35 -0.45
C VAL A 249 -6.12 -15.43 0.13
N ALA A 250 -5.87 -16.38 1.04
CA ALA A 250 -4.58 -16.53 1.69
C ALA A 250 -3.44 -16.92 0.72
N GLU A 251 -3.72 -17.69 -0.34
CA GLU A 251 -2.71 -18.26 -1.23
C GLU A 251 -2.57 -17.51 -2.57
N ARG A 252 -3.47 -16.56 -2.91
CA ARG A 252 -3.44 -15.79 -4.18
C ARG A 252 -2.06 -15.22 -4.51
N TYR A 253 -1.32 -14.72 -3.52
CA TYR A 253 0.03 -14.18 -3.70
C TYR A 253 1.05 -15.18 -4.31
N ARG A 254 0.75 -16.49 -4.34
CA ARG A 254 1.62 -17.53 -4.90
C ARG A 254 1.34 -17.79 -6.38
N HIS A 255 0.21 -17.33 -6.89
CA HIS A 255 -0.27 -17.61 -8.23
C HIS A 255 -0.20 -16.31 -9.05
N ARG A 256 0.99 -16.03 -9.60
CA ARG A 256 1.37 -14.76 -10.27
C ARG A 256 0.45 -14.28 -11.39
N ASN A 257 -0.46 -15.14 -11.86
CA ASN A 257 -1.45 -14.83 -12.90
C ASN A 257 -2.78 -14.33 -12.32
N ARG A 258 -2.90 -14.20 -10.99
CA ARG A 258 -4.12 -13.75 -10.31
C ARG A 258 -3.91 -12.43 -9.61
N GLU A 259 -4.96 -11.61 -9.65
CA GLU A 259 -5.02 -10.36 -8.91
C GLU A 259 -4.83 -10.61 -7.41
N GLU A 260 -4.10 -9.70 -6.78
CA GLU A 260 -3.95 -9.67 -5.34
C GLU A 260 -5.33 -9.53 -4.68
N PRO A 261 -5.56 -10.14 -3.49
CA PRO A 261 -6.83 -9.98 -2.80
C PRO A 261 -7.08 -8.51 -2.48
N SER A 262 -8.34 -8.08 -2.41
CA SER A 262 -8.71 -6.76 -1.87
C SER A 262 -8.79 -6.79 -0.34
N ALA A 263 -8.76 -5.62 0.31
CA ALA A 263 -8.92 -5.51 1.77
C ALA A 263 -10.24 -6.16 2.25
N ALA A 264 -11.31 -5.99 1.48
CA ALA A 264 -12.61 -6.62 1.76
C ALA A 264 -12.55 -8.15 1.76
N GLU A 265 -11.84 -8.74 0.80
CA GLU A 265 -11.69 -10.19 0.68
C GLU A 265 -10.82 -10.76 1.80
N LEU A 266 -9.76 -10.05 2.21
CA LEU A 266 -8.97 -10.41 3.40
C LEU A 266 -9.82 -10.39 4.67
N GLY A 267 -10.57 -9.32 4.89
CA GLY A 267 -11.46 -9.18 6.04
C GLY A 267 -12.53 -10.27 6.09
N LEU A 268 -13.15 -10.58 4.95
CA LEU A 268 -14.13 -11.67 4.84
C LEU A 268 -13.48 -13.05 5.06
N GLY A 269 -12.34 -13.31 4.41
CA GLY A 269 -11.60 -14.57 4.53
C GLY A 269 -11.16 -14.87 5.97
N ARG A 270 -10.77 -13.84 6.74
CA ARG A 270 -10.42 -13.96 8.16
C ARG A 270 -11.63 -14.37 8.99
N ARG A 271 -12.77 -13.69 8.84
CA ARG A 271 -14.00 -14.01 9.58
C ARG A 271 -14.51 -15.41 9.28
N GLN A 272 -14.41 -15.84 8.03
CA GLN A 272 -14.70 -17.22 7.64
C GLN A 272 -13.82 -18.22 8.41
N LEU A 273 -12.51 -17.97 8.54
CA LEU A 273 -11.62 -18.84 9.32
C LEU A 273 -11.87 -18.75 10.82
N ASP A 274 -12.19 -17.57 11.36
CA ASP A 274 -12.57 -17.40 12.77
C ASP A 274 -13.79 -18.28 13.09
N ILE A 275 -14.82 -18.28 12.23
CA ILE A 275 -15.99 -19.17 12.36
C ILE A 275 -15.59 -20.65 12.36
N LEU A 276 -14.74 -21.07 11.42
CA LEU A 276 -14.33 -22.47 11.32
C LEU A 276 -13.54 -22.95 12.55
N GLN A 277 -12.87 -22.04 13.26
CA GLN A 277 -12.17 -22.32 14.52
C GLN A 277 -13.10 -22.36 15.73
N GLU A 278 -14.15 -21.55 15.73
CA GLU A 278 -15.09 -21.42 16.86
C GLU A 278 -16.19 -22.48 16.87
N ILE A 279 -16.51 -23.05 15.71
CA ILE A 279 -17.53 -24.10 15.61
C ILE A 279 -16.99 -25.42 16.15
N ASP A 280 -17.77 -26.03 17.05
CA ASP A 280 -17.59 -27.42 17.49
C ASP A 280 -17.94 -28.37 16.34
N HIS A 281 -16.93 -28.68 15.53
CA HIS A 281 -16.97 -29.62 14.41
C HIS A 281 -15.77 -30.56 14.53
N ASP A 282 -15.97 -31.84 14.21
CA ASP A 282 -14.94 -32.89 14.34
C ASP A 282 -13.97 -32.82 13.16
N TRP A 283 -13.14 -31.78 13.16
CA TRP A 283 -12.10 -31.59 12.17
C TRP A 283 -11.02 -32.66 12.31
N GLU A 284 -10.56 -33.20 11.18
CA GLU A 284 -9.27 -33.87 11.16
C GLU A 284 -8.18 -32.90 11.68
N LYS A 285 -7.27 -33.40 12.53
CA LYS A 285 -6.22 -32.56 13.16
C LYS A 285 -5.37 -31.78 12.15
N GLU A 286 -5.14 -32.38 10.98
CA GLU A 286 -4.48 -31.73 9.87
C GLU A 286 -5.29 -30.51 9.40
N ARG A 287 -6.59 -30.69 9.13
CA ARG A 287 -7.49 -29.61 8.69
C ARG A 287 -7.58 -28.49 9.72
N GLU A 288 -7.72 -28.82 11.01
CA GLU A 288 -7.72 -27.83 12.10
C GLU A 288 -6.44 -26.98 12.08
N SER A 289 -5.29 -27.62 11.87
CA SER A 289 -3.99 -26.95 11.79
C SER A 289 -3.87 -26.05 10.56
N TYR A 290 -4.40 -26.47 9.41
CA TYR A 290 -4.49 -25.58 8.23
C TYR A 290 -5.42 -24.39 8.46
N ILE A 291 -6.60 -24.59 9.07
CA ILE A 291 -7.54 -23.49 9.36
C ILE A 291 -6.84 -22.44 10.25
N ARG A 292 -6.16 -22.88 11.31
CA ARG A 292 -5.34 -22.01 12.17
C ARG A 292 -4.19 -21.34 11.43
N GLY A 293 -3.43 -22.11 10.66
CA GLY A 293 -2.31 -21.60 9.86
C GLY A 293 -2.75 -20.51 8.88
N TYR A 294 -3.82 -20.73 8.11
CA TYR A 294 -4.33 -19.71 7.18
C TYR A 294 -4.87 -18.48 7.89
N ASN A 295 -5.45 -18.61 9.08
CA ASN A 295 -5.95 -17.45 9.83
C ASN A 295 -4.78 -16.54 10.22
N HIS A 296 -3.72 -17.13 10.76
CA HIS A 296 -2.46 -16.41 11.01
C HIS A 296 -1.86 -15.82 9.74
N LEU A 297 -1.92 -16.50 8.58
CA LEU A 297 -1.43 -15.92 7.32
C LEU A 297 -2.23 -14.70 6.87
N LEU A 298 -3.56 -14.72 6.98
CA LEU A 298 -4.39 -13.57 6.61
C LEU A 298 -4.11 -12.38 7.54
N ARG A 299 -3.93 -12.61 8.83
CA ARG A 299 -3.50 -11.58 9.79
C ARG A 299 -2.09 -11.08 9.50
N ALA A 300 -1.17 -11.98 9.13
CA ALA A 300 0.20 -11.62 8.78
C ALA A 300 0.25 -10.77 7.50
N GLN A 301 -0.58 -11.12 6.51
CA GLN A 301 -0.83 -10.29 5.34
C GLN A 301 -1.31 -8.93 5.81
N GLU A 302 -2.49 -8.84 6.46
CA GLU A 302 -3.11 -7.60 6.97
C GLU A 302 -2.12 -6.65 7.70
N ASN A 303 -1.25 -7.20 8.56
CA ASN A 303 -0.27 -6.40 9.31
C ASN A 303 0.96 -5.99 8.49
N SER A 304 1.30 -6.71 7.42
CA SER A 304 2.49 -6.43 6.62
C SER A 304 2.38 -5.22 5.71
N GLY A 305 1.19 -4.61 5.63
CA GLY A 305 0.88 -3.43 4.82
C GLY A 305 1.25 -3.53 3.33
N PHE A 306 1.33 -4.74 2.76
CA PHE A 306 1.54 -4.91 1.31
C PHE A 306 0.71 -6.04 0.70
N SER A 307 0.33 -5.78 -0.56
CA SER A 307 -0.33 -6.66 -1.54
C SER A 307 -1.83 -6.88 -1.38
N TRP A 308 -2.58 -5.86 -0.94
CA TRP A 308 -4.00 -5.79 -1.24
C TRP A 308 -4.41 -4.34 -1.50
N HIS A 309 -5.28 -4.15 -2.48
CA HIS A 309 -5.77 -2.83 -2.83
C HIS A 309 -6.88 -2.43 -1.85
N SER A 310 -6.69 -1.31 -1.15
CA SER A 310 -7.81 -0.60 -0.51
C SER A 310 -8.66 -0.01 -1.64
N GLU A 311 -9.95 -0.31 -1.62
CA GLU A 311 -10.89 0.26 -2.58
C GLU A 311 -11.38 1.64 -2.12
N GLN A 312 -11.11 2.00 -0.86
CA GLN A 312 -11.51 3.29 -0.29
C GLN A 312 -10.67 4.45 -0.84
N GLU A 313 -9.34 4.28 -0.82
CA GLU A 313 -8.35 5.25 -1.29
C GLU A 313 -7.08 4.47 -1.70
N PRO A 314 -6.76 4.35 -3.01
CA PRO A 314 -5.56 3.63 -3.47
C PRO A 314 -4.24 4.18 -2.90
N GLU A 315 -4.25 5.44 -2.44
CA GLU A 315 -3.12 6.15 -1.83
C GLU A 315 -3.09 6.03 -0.29
N LYS A 316 -4.14 5.49 0.34
CA LYS A 316 -4.20 5.32 1.79
C LYS A 316 -3.46 4.06 2.17
N ASP A 317 -2.14 4.15 2.08
CA ASP A 317 -1.21 3.12 2.47
C ASP A 317 -1.44 2.80 3.96
N ILE A 318 -1.84 1.56 4.26
CA ILE A 318 -2.07 1.11 5.63
C ILE A 318 -0.70 1.14 6.32
N SER A 319 -0.60 1.81 7.47
CA SER A 319 0.63 1.80 8.27
C SER A 319 1.00 0.34 8.59
N SER A 320 2.07 -0.14 7.97
CA SER A 320 2.56 -1.51 8.15
C SER A 320 2.99 -1.73 9.60
N ASN A 321 2.52 -2.81 10.23
CA ASN A 321 3.02 -3.30 11.51
C ASN A 321 3.83 -4.59 11.27
N PHE A 322 5.04 -4.43 10.75
CA PHE A 322 5.91 -5.54 10.39
C PHE A 322 6.28 -6.46 11.57
N ALA A 323 6.34 -5.93 12.79
CA ALA A 323 6.57 -6.73 13.99
C ALA A 323 5.40 -7.70 14.22
N LYS A 324 4.16 -7.19 14.18
CA LYS A 324 2.95 -8.01 14.29
C LYS A 324 2.83 -9.02 13.15
N ALA A 325 3.17 -8.61 11.92
CA ALA A 325 3.19 -9.52 10.78
C ALA A 325 4.18 -10.69 10.98
N ALA A 326 5.36 -10.41 11.55
CA ALA A 326 6.35 -11.44 11.86
C ALA A 326 5.84 -12.43 12.91
N GLU A 327 5.19 -11.95 13.98
CA GLU A 327 4.55 -12.81 15.00
C GLU A 327 3.52 -13.76 14.38
N GLU A 328 2.62 -13.23 13.55
CA GLU A 328 1.57 -14.02 12.90
C GLU A 328 2.18 -15.05 11.91
N TYR A 329 3.24 -14.72 11.18
CA TYR A 329 3.93 -15.71 10.34
C TYR A 329 4.61 -16.83 11.15
N ILE A 330 5.16 -16.53 12.33
CA ILE A 330 5.70 -17.57 13.23
C ILE A 330 4.58 -18.48 13.74
N GLN A 331 3.46 -17.90 14.16
CA GLN A 331 2.30 -18.68 14.62
C GLN A 331 1.74 -19.56 13.49
N ALA A 332 1.69 -19.06 12.26
CA ALA A 332 1.33 -19.87 11.09
C ALA A 332 2.32 -21.04 10.86
N ALA A 333 3.61 -20.79 11.07
CA ALA A 333 4.65 -21.81 10.90
C ALA A 333 4.57 -22.91 11.96
N ASP A 334 4.41 -22.53 13.22
CA ASP A 334 4.33 -23.44 14.39
C ASP A 334 3.15 -24.42 14.23
N VAL A 335 1.97 -23.90 13.89
CA VAL A 335 0.77 -24.73 13.78
C VAL A 335 0.82 -25.69 12.59
N ILE A 336 1.56 -25.35 11.51
CA ILE A 336 1.65 -26.20 10.32
C ILE A 336 2.86 -27.13 10.30
N GLU A 337 3.76 -27.03 11.28
CA GLU A 337 5.04 -27.74 11.27
C GLU A 337 4.90 -29.26 11.12
N GLU A 338 3.98 -29.86 11.89
CA GLU A 338 3.72 -31.30 11.91
C GLU A 338 3.18 -31.82 10.57
N TRP A 339 2.52 -30.96 9.79
CA TRP A 339 1.72 -31.36 8.63
C TRP A 339 2.37 -31.01 7.30
N HIS A 340 3.14 -29.92 7.22
CA HIS A 340 3.72 -29.49 5.94
C HIS A 340 5.03 -28.72 6.12
N SER A 341 6.15 -29.46 6.07
CA SER A 341 7.51 -28.93 6.22
C SER A 341 7.82 -27.74 5.31
N GLU A 342 7.50 -27.83 4.03
CA GLU A 342 7.79 -26.76 3.06
C GLU A 342 7.07 -25.44 3.40
N ARG A 343 5.82 -25.51 3.89
CA ARG A 343 5.04 -24.34 4.29
C ARG A 343 5.59 -23.73 5.57
N ASN A 344 5.90 -24.57 6.55
CA ASN A 344 6.56 -24.16 7.78
C ASN A 344 7.84 -23.35 7.46
N ILE A 345 8.76 -23.91 6.65
CA ILE A 345 9.99 -23.22 6.24
C ILE A 345 9.70 -21.88 5.56
N LYS A 346 8.73 -21.84 4.64
CA LYS A 346 8.33 -20.61 3.96
C LYS A 346 7.81 -19.57 4.96
N TYR A 347 6.97 -19.95 5.90
CA TYR A 347 6.40 -19.03 6.90
C TYR A 347 7.45 -18.53 7.89
N VAL A 348 8.39 -19.39 8.34
CA VAL A 348 9.56 -18.96 9.11
C VAL A 348 10.40 -17.95 8.34
N SER A 349 10.71 -18.23 7.06
CA SER A 349 11.45 -17.28 6.21
C SER A 349 10.70 -15.95 6.06
N LYS A 350 9.37 -15.98 5.89
CA LYS A 350 8.55 -14.75 5.87
C LYS A 350 8.67 -13.99 7.19
N ALA A 351 8.55 -14.67 8.33
CA ALA A 351 8.67 -14.03 9.64
C ALA A 351 9.98 -13.28 9.80
N PHE A 352 11.12 -13.87 9.45
CA PHE A 352 12.42 -13.18 9.52
C PHE A 352 12.49 -11.96 8.61
N ARG A 353 11.87 -12.00 7.42
CA ARG A 353 11.84 -10.83 6.52
C ARG A 353 10.99 -9.69 7.08
N HIS A 354 9.84 -10.00 7.68
CA HIS A 354 9.01 -8.99 8.33
C HIS A 354 9.67 -8.48 9.62
N ALA A 355 10.29 -9.34 10.41
CA ALA A 355 11.08 -8.92 11.58
C ALA A 355 12.20 -7.96 11.16
N ALA A 356 12.91 -8.23 10.05
CA ALA A 356 13.94 -7.32 9.54
C ALA A 356 13.32 -5.96 9.15
N ASN A 357 12.19 -5.95 8.45
CA ASN A 357 11.49 -4.71 8.10
C ASN A 357 10.95 -3.94 9.31
N ALA A 358 10.73 -4.61 10.44
CA ALA A 358 10.30 -3.97 11.70
C ALA A 358 11.45 -3.26 12.45
N THR A 359 12.69 -3.38 11.97
CA THR A 359 13.86 -2.75 12.60
C THR A 359 14.30 -1.48 11.87
N ASP A 360 14.80 -0.52 12.63
CA ASP A 360 15.25 0.78 12.12
C ASP A 360 16.72 0.78 11.64
N THR A 361 17.51 -0.25 11.95
CA THR A 361 18.95 -0.28 11.65
C THR A 361 19.34 -1.39 10.68
N TRP A 362 20.26 -1.11 9.77
CA TRP A 362 20.80 -2.11 8.84
C TRP A 362 21.56 -3.23 9.56
N GLY A 363 22.18 -2.93 10.71
CA GLY A 363 22.83 -3.92 11.56
C GLY A 363 21.86 -5.01 12.03
N ALA A 364 20.71 -4.61 12.56
CA ALA A 364 19.68 -5.56 12.99
C ALA A 364 19.08 -6.34 11.81
N LYS A 365 18.85 -5.68 10.66
CA LYS A 365 18.39 -6.34 9.42
C LYS A 365 19.35 -7.43 8.95
N ARG A 366 20.65 -7.13 8.91
CA ARG A 366 21.71 -8.10 8.58
C ARG A 366 21.66 -9.29 9.52
N ASP A 367 21.63 -9.05 10.84
CA ASP A 367 21.69 -10.12 11.85
C ASP A 367 20.45 -11.02 11.78
N LEU A 368 19.27 -10.46 11.53
CA LEU A 368 18.04 -11.22 11.33
C LEU A 368 18.10 -12.11 10.08
N HIS A 369 18.64 -11.61 8.98
CA HIS A 369 18.84 -12.42 7.78
C HIS A 369 19.94 -13.48 7.96
N ASP A 370 21.02 -13.17 8.66
CA ASP A 370 22.08 -14.14 8.98
C ASP A 370 21.56 -15.28 9.86
N ASN A 371 20.78 -14.97 10.89
CA ASN A 371 20.12 -15.96 11.73
C ASN A 371 19.16 -16.85 10.92
N ALA A 372 18.41 -16.28 9.97
CA ALA A 372 17.55 -17.05 9.07
C ALA A 372 18.37 -18.01 8.18
N ILE A 373 19.52 -17.58 7.67
CA ILE A 373 20.41 -18.42 6.86
C ILE A 373 20.95 -19.59 7.69
N VAL A 374 21.43 -19.33 8.92
CA VAL A 374 21.93 -20.37 9.82
C VAL A 374 20.85 -21.40 10.12
N LEU A 375 19.62 -20.95 10.41
CA LEU A 375 18.47 -21.83 10.64
C LEU A 375 18.16 -22.67 9.39
N LEU A 376 18.08 -22.06 8.21
CA LEU A 376 17.79 -22.77 6.97
C LEU A 376 18.88 -23.78 6.59
N ILE A 377 20.15 -23.51 6.89
CA ILE A 377 21.24 -24.48 6.74
C ILE A 377 21.03 -25.67 7.69
N ALA A 378 20.71 -25.43 8.96
CA ALA A 378 20.43 -26.49 9.91
C ALA A 378 19.23 -27.35 9.47
N GLU A 379 18.16 -26.72 8.98
CA GLU A 379 16.98 -27.41 8.44
C GLU A 379 17.32 -28.27 7.21
N SER A 380 18.16 -27.76 6.29
CA SER A 380 18.58 -28.51 5.09
C SER A 380 19.36 -29.79 5.42
N GLN A 381 20.00 -29.85 6.58
CA GLN A 381 20.74 -31.03 7.04
C GLN A 381 19.84 -32.08 7.70
N GLN A 382 18.66 -31.67 8.17
CA GLN A 382 17.74 -32.51 8.93
C GLN A 382 16.57 -33.02 8.10
N ARG A 383 16.17 -32.31 7.03
CA ARG A 383 14.98 -32.63 6.23
C ARG A 383 15.35 -33.06 4.80
N GLU A 384 14.83 -34.21 4.37
CA GLU A 384 14.92 -34.64 2.96
C GLU A 384 13.85 -33.95 2.07
N ALA A 385 12.69 -33.59 2.63
CA ALA A 385 11.60 -32.94 1.92
C ALA A 385 11.64 -31.41 2.07
N GLY A 386 11.39 -30.68 0.98
CA GLY A 386 11.32 -29.22 0.97
C GLY A 386 12.65 -28.50 0.71
N LEU A 387 13.69 -29.21 0.26
CA LEU A 387 15.02 -28.65 -0.03
C LEU A 387 14.97 -27.44 -0.98
N ASP A 388 14.20 -27.52 -2.08
CA ASP A 388 14.06 -26.41 -3.02
C ASP A 388 13.51 -25.14 -2.35
N ALA A 389 12.56 -25.29 -1.41
CA ALA A 389 12.01 -24.16 -0.66
C ALA A 389 13.02 -23.61 0.36
N ILE A 390 13.86 -24.46 0.95
CA ILE A 390 14.96 -24.04 1.82
C ILE A 390 15.99 -23.26 1.02
N GLU A 391 16.44 -23.78 -0.13
CA GLU A 391 17.43 -23.14 -0.99
C GLU A 391 16.95 -21.79 -1.50
N LEU A 392 15.72 -21.72 -2.00
CA LEU A 392 15.12 -20.45 -2.45
C LEU A 392 14.97 -19.44 -1.31
N SER A 393 14.54 -19.90 -0.13
CA SER A 393 14.41 -19.03 1.05
C SER A 393 15.79 -18.54 1.51
N ARG A 394 16.81 -19.42 1.48
CA ARG A 394 18.19 -19.09 1.87
C ARG A 394 18.78 -18.06 0.90
N ALA A 395 18.68 -18.28 -0.40
CA ALA A 395 19.12 -17.33 -1.43
C ALA A 395 18.46 -15.95 -1.23
N ARG A 396 17.17 -15.93 -0.87
CA ARG A 396 16.46 -14.67 -0.57
C ARG A 396 17.01 -13.96 0.66
N HIS A 397 17.37 -14.70 1.71
CA HIS A 397 17.98 -14.10 2.90
C HIS A 397 19.43 -13.67 2.67
N GLU A 398 20.22 -14.42 1.90
CA GLU A 398 21.57 -14.04 1.48
C GLU A 398 21.54 -12.72 0.71
N PHE A 399 20.62 -12.59 -0.25
CA PHE A 399 20.40 -11.35 -0.99
C PHE A 399 20.12 -10.16 -0.07
N TRP A 400 19.14 -10.27 0.83
CA TRP A 400 18.78 -9.15 1.70
C TRP A 400 19.83 -8.86 2.78
N LYS A 401 20.57 -9.87 3.23
CA LYS A 401 21.76 -9.71 4.07
C LYS A 401 22.81 -8.86 3.35
N GLU A 402 23.15 -9.19 2.11
CA GLU A 402 24.12 -8.43 1.32
C GLU A 402 23.65 -6.99 1.08
N VAL A 403 22.36 -6.77 0.82
CA VAL A 403 21.81 -5.40 0.74
C VAL A 403 22.01 -4.65 2.06
N ALA A 404 21.72 -5.26 3.20
CA ALA A 404 21.95 -4.63 4.50
C ALA A 404 23.44 -4.38 4.79
N GLU A 405 24.33 -5.30 4.39
CA GLU A 405 25.78 -5.13 4.52
C GLU A 405 26.33 -4.01 3.63
N ALA A 406 25.76 -3.80 2.44
CA ALA A 406 26.11 -2.67 1.59
C ALA A 406 25.76 -1.33 2.25
N TYR A 407 24.60 -1.23 2.89
CA TYR A 407 24.25 -0.03 3.67
C TYR A 407 25.14 0.17 4.89
N LEU A 408 25.47 -0.89 5.62
CA LEU A 408 26.44 -0.81 6.71
C LEU A 408 27.82 -0.33 6.20
N ALA A 409 28.26 -0.78 5.02
CA ALA A 409 29.50 -0.29 4.43
C ALA A 409 29.41 1.20 4.04
N LEU A 410 28.28 1.66 3.52
CA LEU A 410 28.02 3.08 3.27
C LEU A 410 28.05 3.91 4.56
N GLU A 411 27.41 3.44 5.63
CA GLU A 411 27.44 4.08 6.97
C GLU A 411 28.87 4.14 7.54
N ASN A 412 29.69 3.13 7.26
CA ASN A 412 31.10 3.09 7.65
C ASN A 412 32.05 3.78 6.65
N LYS A 413 31.52 4.52 5.66
CA LYS A 413 32.29 5.26 4.66
C LYS A 413 33.25 4.40 3.85
N ASP A 414 32.81 3.20 3.49
CA ASP A 414 33.56 2.27 2.65
C ASP A 414 32.76 2.02 1.35
N PRO A 415 32.71 3.00 0.44
CA PRO A 415 31.91 2.91 -0.79
C PRO A 415 32.40 1.83 -1.73
N ASP A 416 33.71 1.54 -1.73
CA ASP A 416 34.32 0.42 -2.46
C ASP A 416 33.72 -0.92 -2.03
N ARG A 417 33.71 -1.19 -0.72
CA ARG A 417 33.10 -2.39 -0.17
C ARG A 417 31.59 -2.41 -0.40
N ALA A 418 30.91 -1.29 -0.20
CA ALA A 418 29.48 -1.18 -0.42
C ALA A 418 29.11 -1.53 -1.87
N HIS A 419 29.86 -0.98 -2.84
CA HIS A 419 29.64 -1.21 -4.26
C HIS A 419 29.87 -2.69 -4.61
N ASN A 420 30.93 -3.30 -4.09
CA ASN A 420 31.23 -4.71 -4.32
C ASN A 420 30.14 -5.64 -3.75
N ILE A 421 29.69 -5.39 -2.51
CA ILE A 421 28.63 -6.19 -1.89
C ILE A 421 27.30 -6.01 -2.62
N ALA A 422 26.92 -4.77 -2.97
CA ALA A 422 25.69 -4.50 -3.70
C ALA A 422 25.70 -5.14 -5.10
N ARG A 423 26.86 -5.20 -5.77
CA ARG A 423 27.03 -5.93 -7.03
C ARG A 423 26.83 -7.43 -6.84
N ASN A 424 27.38 -8.03 -5.78
CA ASN A 424 27.12 -9.44 -5.48
C ASN A 424 25.61 -9.71 -5.28
N ALA A 425 24.92 -8.83 -4.55
CA ALA A 425 23.47 -8.94 -4.37
C ALA A 425 22.72 -8.82 -5.71
N LYS A 426 23.18 -7.95 -6.60
CA LYS A 426 22.64 -7.81 -7.97
C LYS A 426 22.84 -9.08 -8.79
N ASP A 427 24.03 -9.70 -8.72
CA ASP A 427 24.34 -10.92 -9.47
C ASP A 427 23.44 -12.08 -9.01
N ARG A 428 23.09 -12.16 -7.72
CA ARG A 428 22.16 -13.15 -7.17
C ARG A 428 20.71 -13.00 -7.61
N LEU A 429 20.31 -11.87 -8.20
CA LEU A 429 18.93 -11.70 -8.67
C LEU A 429 18.54 -12.74 -9.73
N SER A 430 19.51 -13.29 -10.48
CA SER A 430 19.25 -14.37 -11.45
C SER A 430 18.67 -15.62 -10.78
N ASP A 431 18.99 -15.83 -9.51
CA ASP A 431 18.58 -17.01 -8.74
C ASP A 431 17.25 -16.74 -8.00
N LEU A 432 16.71 -15.53 -8.13
CA LEU A 432 15.51 -15.05 -7.44
C LEU A 432 14.41 -14.72 -8.45
N PRO A 433 13.68 -15.72 -8.97
CA PRO A 433 12.73 -15.54 -10.07
C PRO A 433 11.54 -14.64 -9.74
N MET A 434 11.41 -14.14 -8.51
CA MET A 434 10.33 -13.23 -8.09
C MET A 434 10.67 -11.76 -8.28
N TYR A 435 11.91 -11.42 -8.62
CA TYR A 435 12.30 -10.06 -8.93
C TYR A 435 12.55 -9.92 -10.43
N GLU A 436 11.64 -9.25 -11.13
CA GLU A 436 11.81 -8.92 -12.56
C GLU A 436 12.77 -7.73 -12.76
N SER A 437 12.96 -6.92 -11.72
CA SER A 437 13.96 -5.86 -11.68
C SER A 437 14.54 -5.70 -10.28
N PRO A 438 15.72 -5.09 -10.12
CA PRO A 438 16.31 -4.88 -8.80
C PRO A 438 15.38 -4.10 -7.86
N PRO A 439 15.17 -4.58 -6.61
CA PRO A 439 14.41 -3.84 -5.61
C PRO A 439 15.01 -2.44 -5.34
N TYR A 440 14.16 -1.51 -4.90
CA TYR A 440 14.53 -0.12 -4.61
C TYR A 440 15.79 0.01 -3.74
N HIS A 441 15.84 -0.68 -2.59
CA HIS A 441 16.98 -0.60 -1.67
C HIS A 441 18.30 -1.05 -2.30
N LEU A 442 18.28 -2.03 -3.22
CA LEU A 442 19.48 -2.43 -3.96
C LEU A 442 19.88 -1.38 -5.00
N LYS A 443 18.91 -0.85 -5.78
CA LYS A 443 19.18 0.23 -6.74
C LYS A 443 19.82 1.43 -6.05
N ARG A 444 19.24 1.84 -4.92
CA ARG A 444 19.74 2.93 -4.08
C ARG A 444 21.14 2.67 -3.54
N ALA A 445 21.43 1.48 -3.02
CA ALA A 445 22.76 1.13 -2.52
C ALA A 445 23.82 1.17 -3.63
N LEU A 446 23.52 0.63 -4.81
CA LEU A 446 24.41 0.67 -5.98
C LEU A 446 24.70 2.10 -6.43
N LEU A 447 23.67 2.95 -6.48
CA LEU A 447 23.78 4.34 -6.88
C LEU A 447 24.59 5.16 -5.86
N LEU A 448 24.28 5.03 -4.57
CA LEU A 448 25.00 5.73 -3.50
C LEU A 448 26.48 5.33 -3.49
N ALA A 449 26.78 4.03 -3.52
CA ALA A 449 28.15 3.54 -3.54
C ALA A 449 28.89 3.93 -4.83
N GLY A 450 28.26 3.78 -6.00
CA GLY A 450 28.84 4.17 -7.28
C GLY A 450 29.16 5.66 -7.38
N GLY A 451 28.22 6.52 -6.98
CA GLY A 451 28.47 7.96 -6.94
C GLY A 451 29.57 8.35 -5.97
N ARG A 452 29.66 7.71 -4.79
CA ARG A 452 30.73 7.98 -3.82
C ARG A 452 32.12 7.59 -4.35
N LEU A 453 32.23 6.50 -5.11
CA LEU A 453 33.49 6.14 -5.78
C LEU A 453 33.92 7.19 -6.80
N ILE A 454 32.97 7.76 -7.55
CA ILE A 454 33.25 8.85 -8.49
C ILE A 454 33.67 10.12 -7.73
N GLU A 455 33.08 10.40 -6.56
CA GLU A 455 33.52 11.48 -5.66
C GLU A 455 34.95 11.26 -5.13
N GLU A 456 35.34 10.02 -4.78
CA GLU A 456 36.70 9.69 -4.33
C GLU A 456 37.76 9.91 -5.43
N GLU A 457 37.37 9.82 -6.70
CA GLU A 457 38.18 10.20 -7.87
C GLU A 457 38.18 11.72 -8.13
N GLU A 458 37.58 12.52 -7.24
CA GLU A 458 37.38 13.97 -7.33
C GLU A 458 36.55 14.42 -8.57
N ASN A 459 35.80 13.50 -9.18
CA ASN A 459 35.01 13.77 -10.38
C ASN A 459 33.56 14.15 -10.06
N TYR A 460 33.40 15.25 -9.32
CA TYR A 460 32.12 15.64 -8.71
C TYR A 460 31.00 15.98 -9.71
N ALA A 461 31.33 16.43 -10.93
CA ALA A 461 30.32 16.69 -11.96
C ALA A 461 29.68 15.38 -12.44
N ASP A 462 30.51 14.38 -12.74
CA ASP A 462 30.02 13.05 -13.15
C ASP A 462 29.31 12.34 -11.99
N ALA A 463 29.73 12.55 -10.74
CA ALA A 463 29.03 12.03 -9.56
C ALA A 463 27.62 12.64 -9.43
N ALA A 464 27.48 13.95 -9.64
CA ALA A 464 26.17 14.61 -9.63
C ALA A 464 25.25 14.07 -10.73
N ASP A 465 25.77 13.87 -11.96
CA ASP A 465 25.02 13.27 -13.06
C ASP A 465 24.65 11.81 -12.76
N HIS A 466 25.53 11.05 -12.08
CA HIS A 466 25.24 9.70 -11.63
C HIS A 466 24.06 9.68 -10.66
N TYR A 467 24.05 10.53 -9.63
CA TYR A 467 22.94 10.61 -8.68
C TYR A 467 21.63 11.05 -9.34
N ALA A 468 21.70 12.00 -10.29
CA ALA A 468 20.55 12.47 -11.05
C ALA A 468 19.89 11.37 -11.91
N SER A 469 20.58 10.25 -12.16
CA SER A 469 20.01 9.10 -12.88
C SER A 469 19.01 8.28 -12.07
N PHE A 470 18.83 8.59 -10.77
CA PHE A 470 17.90 7.89 -9.89
C PHE A 470 16.46 8.39 -10.09
N ASN A 471 15.65 7.59 -10.78
CA ASN A 471 14.26 7.93 -11.12
C ASN A 471 13.28 7.67 -9.95
N ALA A 472 13.62 8.05 -8.73
CA ALA A 472 12.75 7.97 -7.56
C ALA A 472 13.11 9.08 -6.55
N PRO A 473 12.12 9.75 -5.93
CA PRO A 473 12.38 10.72 -4.86
C PRO A 473 13.11 10.06 -3.69
N ASP A 474 14.22 10.66 -3.25
CA ASP A 474 15.04 10.14 -2.15
C ASP A 474 15.94 11.23 -1.57
N ASP A 475 15.60 11.73 -0.39
CA ASP A 475 16.28 12.84 0.26
C ASP A 475 17.80 12.63 0.39
N ALA A 476 18.27 11.39 0.62
CA ALA A 476 19.70 11.17 0.75
C ALA A 476 20.43 11.17 -0.60
N VAL A 477 19.77 10.68 -1.66
CA VAL A 477 20.31 10.77 -3.03
C VAL A 477 20.34 12.23 -3.48
N GLU A 478 19.26 12.98 -3.25
CA GLU A 478 19.14 14.40 -3.59
C GLU A 478 20.16 15.25 -2.82
N LEU A 479 20.34 14.97 -1.52
CA LEU A 479 21.39 15.59 -0.70
C LEU A 479 22.78 15.31 -1.29
N ARG A 480 23.08 14.06 -1.63
CA ARG A 480 24.38 13.67 -2.21
C ARG A 480 24.62 14.29 -3.59
N GLN A 481 23.59 14.33 -4.43
CA GLN A 481 23.62 15.04 -5.71
C GLN A 481 23.96 16.51 -5.51
N THR A 482 23.27 17.19 -4.60
CA THR A 482 23.49 18.60 -4.30
C THR A 482 24.91 18.85 -3.78
N LEU A 483 25.38 18.02 -2.85
CA LEU A 483 26.75 18.09 -2.35
C LEU A 483 27.77 17.92 -3.49
N ALA A 484 27.59 16.94 -4.37
CA ALA A 484 28.46 16.74 -5.53
C ALA A 484 28.45 17.97 -6.47
N GLN A 485 27.29 18.59 -6.73
CA GLN A 485 27.20 19.83 -7.53
C GLN A 485 27.94 21.01 -6.88
N ILE A 486 27.83 21.16 -5.56
CA ILE A 486 28.56 22.19 -4.81
C ILE A 486 30.07 21.93 -4.90
N LYS A 487 30.51 20.69 -4.64
CA LYS A 487 31.92 20.29 -4.73
C LYS A 487 32.49 20.53 -6.13
N ALA A 488 31.73 20.21 -7.19
CA ALA A 488 32.12 20.50 -8.57
C ALA A 488 32.37 21.99 -8.82
N LYS A 489 31.52 22.87 -8.28
CA LYS A 489 31.66 24.33 -8.40
C LYS A 489 32.87 24.85 -7.63
N VAL A 490 33.15 24.31 -6.43
CA VAL A 490 34.35 24.62 -5.65
C VAL A 490 35.62 24.18 -6.39
N THR A 491 35.63 22.98 -6.97
CA THR A 491 36.77 22.46 -7.76
C THR A 491 37.02 23.25 -9.03
N ALA A 492 35.96 23.77 -9.66
CA ALA A 492 36.05 24.67 -10.80
C ALA A 492 36.46 26.12 -10.45
N ASP A 493 36.89 26.39 -9.21
CA ASP A 493 37.30 27.70 -8.69
C ASP A 493 36.19 28.77 -8.80
N ASN A 494 34.94 28.35 -8.60
CA ASN A 494 33.77 29.23 -8.57
C ASN A 494 33.05 29.17 -7.20
N PRO A 495 33.72 29.55 -6.09
CA PRO A 495 33.15 29.42 -4.75
C PRO A 495 31.90 30.29 -4.54
N ASP A 496 31.75 31.42 -5.23
CA ASP A 496 30.54 32.25 -5.19
C ASP A 496 29.29 31.50 -5.71
N LYS A 497 29.44 30.75 -6.81
CA LYS A 497 28.35 29.93 -7.37
C LYS A 497 28.04 28.71 -6.51
N ALA A 498 29.07 28.17 -5.84
CA ALA A 498 28.88 27.10 -4.86
C ALA A 498 28.08 27.61 -3.66
N LEU A 499 28.38 28.82 -3.18
CA LEU A 499 27.64 29.48 -2.10
C LEU A 499 26.20 29.83 -2.50
N GLU A 500 25.98 30.32 -3.72
CA GLU A 500 24.62 30.60 -4.23
C GLU A 500 23.75 29.33 -4.23
N LEU A 501 24.29 28.21 -4.72
CA LEU A 501 23.59 26.92 -4.69
C LEU A 501 23.37 26.45 -3.24
N ALA A 502 24.36 26.58 -2.36
CA ALA A 502 24.18 26.17 -0.97
C ALA A 502 23.09 26.97 -0.25
N ARG A 503 22.93 28.27 -0.56
CA ARG A 503 21.85 29.11 -0.02
C ARG A 503 20.46 28.73 -0.53
N SER A 504 20.34 28.14 -1.73
CA SER A 504 19.05 27.70 -2.24
C SER A 504 18.62 26.37 -1.62
N GLU A 505 19.58 25.51 -1.28
CA GLU A 505 19.30 24.14 -0.82
C GLU A 505 19.44 23.95 0.71
N PHE A 506 20.20 24.80 1.39
CA PHE A 506 20.45 24.70 2.83
C PHE A 506 20.16 26.01 3.55
N ASP A 507 19.92 25.91 4.86
CA ASP A 507 19.77 27.09 5.72
C ASP A 507 21.01 28.00 5.64
N ASP A 508 20.77 29.31 5.76
CA ASP A 508 21.81 30.34 5.69
C ASP A 508 22.86 30.21 6.80
N GLU A 509 22.48 29.64 7.93
CA GLU A 509 23.37 29.38 9.07
C GLU A 509 23.98 27.98 9.04
N SER A 510 23.76 27.23 7.94
CA SER A 510 24.24 25.87 7.87
C SER A 510 25.76 25.75 7.86
N LEU A 511 26.27 24.60 8.33
CA LEU A 511 27.71 24.32 8.30
C LEU A 511 28.25 24.36 6.86
N ILE A 512 27.49 23.86 5.89
CA ILE A 512 27.83 23.88 4.46
C ILE A 512 27.88 25.33 3.95
N THR A 513 26.80 26.10 4.13
CA THR A 513 26.73 27.50 3.68
C THR A 513 27.81 28.36 4.35
N THR A 514 28.04 28.17 5.65
CA THR A 514 29.09 28.88 6.41
C THR A 514 30.49 28.52 5.92
N THR A 515 30.76 27.23 5.67
CA THR A 515 32.05 26.79 5.10
C THR A 515 32.29 27.45 3.74
N LEU A 516 31.27 27.52 2.88
CA LEU A 516 31.38 28.15 1.58
C LEU A 516 31.51 29.67 1.64
N ARG A 517 30.90 30.35 2.62
CA ARG A 517 31.14 31.78 2.88
C ARG A 517 32.61 32.05 3.20
N VAL A 518 33.21 31.18 4.03
CA VAL A 518 34.64 31.25 4.35
C VAL A 518 35.50 30.99 3.11
N LEU A 519 35.17 29.98 2.30
CA LEU A 519 35.93 29.65 1.08
C LEU A 519 35.79 30.72 -0.02
N ALA A 520 34.64 31.40 -0.12
CA ALA A 520 34.36 32.45 -1.09
C ALA A 520 34.81 33.85 -0.66
N ASP A 521 35.35 34.01 0.56
CA ASP A 521 35.64 35.32 1.18
C ASP A 521 34.43 36.26 1.25
N ALA A 522 33.22 35.69 1.27
CA ALA A 522 31.98 36.43 1.33
C ALA A 522 31.54 36.65 2.78
N GLU A 523 31.17 37.88 3.12
CA GLU A 523 30.51 38.22 4.39
C GLU A 523 31.31 37.81 5.66
N ILE A 524 32.65 37.79 5.58
CA ILE A 524 33.55 37.34 6.65
C ILE A 524 33.31 38.08 7.97
N GLU A 525 32.99 39.38 7.94
CA GLU A 525 32.65 40.17 9.14
C GLU A 525 31.35 39.70 9.81
N SER A 526 30.37 39.25 9.02
CA SER A 526 29.12 38.67 9.52
C SER A 526 29.40 37.37 10.27
N VAL A 527 30.19 36.48 9.65
CA VAL A 527 30.63 35.20 10.25
C VAL A 527 31.46 35.42 11.52
N ARG A 528 32.31 36.44 11.57
CA ARG A 528 33.12 36.79 12.77
C ARG A 528 32.31 37.40 13.92
N SER A 529 31.18 38.03 13.63
CA SER A 529 30.34 38.71 14.64
C SER A 529 29.40 37.77 15.39
N HIS A 530 29.10 36.60 14.84
CA HIS A 530 28.25 35.56 15.45
C HIS A 530 29.16 34.49 16.09
N GLY A 531 29.70 34.77 17.28
CA GLY A 531 30.74 33.97 17.94
C GLY A 531 30.37 32.54 18.37
N THR A 532 29.24 31.99 17.91
CA THR A 532 28.80 30.61 18.13
C THR A 532 28.02 30.13 16.92
N LEU A 533 28.49 29.04 16.30
CA LEU A 533 27.82 28.36 15.19
C LEU A 533 26.69 27.47 15.72
N PRO A 534 25.51 27.41 15.06
CA PRO A 534 24.52 26.37 15.32
C PRO A 534 25.09 24.99 14.97
N SER A 535 24.69 23.95 15.72
CA SER A 535 25.29 22.61 15.71
C SER A 535 24.47 21.54 14.98
N GLU A 536 23.49 21.90 14.16
CA GLU A 536 22.53 20.90 13.65
C GLU A 536 22.38 21.00 12.14
N LEU A 537 23.08 20.14 11.37
CA LEU A 537 22.68 19.86 9.99
C LEU A 537 22.83 18.43 9.51
N LEU A 538 23.82 17.65 9.95
CA LEU A 538 23.99 16.27 9.47
C LEU A 538 24.06 15.33 10.66
N ARG A 539 22.92 14.70 10.98
CA ARG A 539 22.86 13.68 12.03
C ARG A 539 23.81 12.49 11.82
N ASP A 540 24.38 12.34 10.62
CA ASP A 540 25.16 11.17 10.22
C ASP A 540 26.69 11.34 10.34
N ASP A 541 27.23 12.54 10.59
CA ASP A 541 28.69 12.73 10.48
C ASP A 541 29.36 13.66 11.50
N THR A 542 29.05 13.46 12.78
CA THR A 542 29.46 14.33 13.90
C THR A 542 30.96 14.64 13.93
N ALA A 543 31.85 13.72 13.54
CA ALA A 543 33.30 13.95 13.60
C ALA A 543 33.81 14.91 12.50
N ILE A 544 33.31 14.81 11.27
CA ILE A 544 33.65 15.73 10.18
C ILE A 544 33.01 17.09 10.46
N GLU A 545 31.76 17.09 10.93
CA GLU A 545 31.07 18.31 11.33
C GLU A 545 31.79 19.05 12.46
N GLU A 546 32.17 18.35 13.54
CA GLU A 546 32.96 18.91 14.64
C GLU A 546 34.30 19.47 14.14
N THR A 547 34.95 18.78 13.21
CA THR A 547 36.21 19.23 12.61
C THR A 547 36.02 20.49 11.77
N LEU A 548 35.00 20.54 10.92
CA LEU A 548 34.64 21.74 10.16
C LEU A 548 34.30 22.90 11.10
N GLN A 549 33.47 22.65 12.11
CA GLN A 549 33.08 23.66 13.09
C GLN A 549 34.30 24.21 13.85
N LEU A 550 35.24 23.34 14.23
CA LEU A 550 36.50 23.74 14.85
C LEU A 550 37.34 24.60 13.90
N LEU A 551 37.50 24.18 12.64
CA LEU A 551 38.29 24.91 11.65
C LEU A 551 37.67 26.28 11.33
N ILE A 552 36.35 26.38 11.21
CA ILE A 552 35.63 27.65 11.05
C ILE A 552 35.82 28.53 12.29
N THR A 553 35.71 27.97 13.49
CA THR A 553 35.91 28.70 14.76
C THR A 553 37.33 29.26 14.86
N LEU A 554 38.34 28.47 14.47
CA LEU A 554 39.74 28.91 14.40
C LEU A 554 39.93 30.02 13.37
N TYR A 555 39.23 29.95 12.23
CA TYR A 555 39.28 30.98 11.18
C TYR A 555 38.69 32.30 11.65
N ILE A 556 37.58 32.23 12.38
CA ILE A 556 36.94 33.40 13.01
C ILE A 556 37.85 34.02 14.08
N SER A 557 38.53 33.18 14.88
CA SER A 557 39.27 33.62 16.08
C SER A 557 40.68 34.14 15.79
N THR A 558 41.23 33.96 14.59
CA THR A 558 42.60 34.34 14.25
C THR A 558 42.65 35.32 13.07
N ASN A 559 43.28 36.48 13.26
CA ASN A 559 43.40 37.51 12.22
C ASN A 559 44.51 37.24 11.18
N GLU A 560 45.34 36.19 11.33
CA GLU A 560 46.60 36.02 10.58
C GLU A 560 46.83 34.64 9.90
N LEU A 561 45.81 33.82 9.65
CA LEU A 561 46.00 32.45 9.10
C LEU A 561 45.09 32.11 7.90
N ASP A 562 45.04 33.01 6.92
CA ASP A 562 44.00 33.00 5.89
C ASP A 562 44.05 31.82 4.88
N SER A 563 45.17 31.59 4.20
CA SER A 563 45.20 30.62 3.09
C SER A 563 45.29 29.15 3.54
N ARG A 564 46.13 28.84 4.54
CA ARG A 564 46.33 27.46 4.99
C ARG A 564 45.09 26.88 5.65
N LEU A 565 44.35 27.70 6.40
CA LEU A 565 43.15 27.23 7.09
C LEU A 565 42.01 27.01 6.11
N LYS A 566 41.90 27.83 5.06
CA LYS A 566 41.01 27.58 3.90
C LYS A 566 41.35 26.28 3.19
N ASP A 567 42.63 25.97 3.00
CA ASP A 567 43.04 24.68 2.40
C ASP A 567 42.58 23.49 3.25
N HIS A 568 42.73 23.57 4.58
CA HIS A 568 42.26 22.51 5.49
C HIS A 568 40.73 22.43 5.54
N LEU A 569 40.04 23.58 5.56
CA LEU A 569 38.57 23.64 5.47
C LEU A 569 38.08 22.99 4.18
N ARG A 570 38.74 23.28 3.06
CA ARG A 570 38.42 22.70 1.76
C ARG A 570 38.62 21.19 1.75
N ILE A 571 39.71 20.68 2.33
CA ILE A 571 39.96 19.23 2.46
C ILE A 571 38.84 18.57 3.26
N VAL A 572 38.57 19.06 4.47
CA VAL A 572 37.55 18.47 5.35
C VAL A 572 36.13 18.64 4.76
N PHE A 573 35.87 19.70 4.01
CA PHE A 573 34.61 19.90 3.30
C PHE A 573 34.39 18.86 2.21
N PHE A 574 35.45 18.43 1.51
CA PHE A 574 35.33 17.38 0.51
C PHE A 574 35.08 15.99 1.12
N ASP A 575 35.41 15.79 2.40
CA ASP A 575 35.15 14.56 3.13
C ASP A 575 33.67 14.41 3.59
N LEU A 576 32.84 15.46 3.50
CA LEU A 576 31.38 15.39 3.74
C LEU A 576 30.70 14.48 2.71
#